data_AF-A0A832D7X8-F1
#
_entry.id   AF-A0A832D7X8-F1
#
_cell.length_a   1.000
_cell.length_b   1.000
_cell.length_c   1.000
_cell.angle_alpha   90.00
_cell.angle_beta   90.00
_cell.angle_gamma   90.00
#
_symmetry.space_group_name_H-M   'P 1'
#
loop_
_entity.id
_entity.type
_entity.pdbx_description
1 polymer ?
#
loop_
_entity_poly.entity_id
_entity_poly.type
_entity_poly.pdbx_seq_one_letter_code
_entity_poly.pdbx_strand_id
1 'polypeptide(L)'
;MLFSRWLGLAVYQWRAEEYVSFVIQFMLGMGLGFQVPVILIVLVKLRVLDYKLLARARPYVILINLTLSAILTPPDLVSQIMMAIPLQLMYELTVLLAWFFTRKSKFTQQIQ
;
A
#
# COMPACT_ATOMS: atom_id res chain seq x y z
N MET A 1 -19.30 -12.22 36.83
CA MET A 1 -19.48 -11.20 35.76
C MET A 1 -19.69 -9.77 36.30
N LEU A 2 -20.32 -9.56 37.46
CA LEU A 2 -20.59 -8.20 38.01
C LEU A 2 -19.33 -7.44 38.49
N PHE A 3 -18.37 -8.13 39.10
CA PHE A 3 -17.14 -7.55 39.68
C PHE A 3 -16.13 -7.03 38.63
N SER A 4 -16.07 -7.67 37.45
CA SER A 4 -15.15 -7.26 36.36
C SER A 4 -15.57 -5.94 35.69
N ARG A 5 -16.88 -5.62 35.64
CA ARG A 5 -17.39 -4.33 35.14
C ARG A 5 -17.13 -3.20 36.14
N TRP A 6 -17.10 -3.50 37.44
CA TRP A 6 -16.88 -2.51 38.51
C TRP A 6 -15.40 -2.07 38.62
N LEU A 7 -14.46 -2.97 38.33
CA LEU A 7 -13.01 -2.73 38.37
C LEU A 7 -12.44 -2.05 37.10
N GLY A 8 -13.28 -1.78 36.08
CA GLY A 8 -12.85 -1.15 34.82
C GLY A 8 -11.94 -2.01 33.93
N LEU A 9 -11.60 -3.23 34.35
CA LEU A 9 -10.69 -4.13 33.62
C LEU A 9 -11.28 -4.73 32.34
N ALA A 10 -12.61 -4.61 32.15
CA ALA A 10 -13.27 -4.95 30.91
C ALA A 10 -12.88 -4.04 29.74
N VAL A 11 -12.27 -2.87 29.97
CA VAL A 11 -11.97 -1.87 28.92
C VAL A 11 -10.71 -2.21 28.11
N TYR A 12 -9.75 -2.98 28.67
CA TYR A 12 -8.47 -3.25 27.98
C TYR A 12 -8.58 -4.29 26.86
N GLN A 13 -9.50 -5.25 27.00
CA GLN A 13 -9.67 -6.36 26.05
C GLN A 13 -10.19 -5.90 24.67
N TRP A 14 -11.12 -4.94 24.62
CA TRP A 14 -11.64 -4.38 23.36
C TRP A 14 -10.56 -3.66 22.55
N ARG A 15 -9.70 -2.89 23.22
CA ARG A 15 -8.63 -2.13 22.55
C ARG A 15 -7.52 -3.03 22.01
N ALA A 16 -7.25 -4.14 22.69
CA ALA A 16 -6.26 -5.10 22.24
C ALA A 16 -6.73 -5.84 20.98
N GLU A 17 -7.99 -6.27 20.94
CA GLU A 17 -8.57 -6.94 19.77
C GLU A 17 -8.60 -6.03 18.54
N GLU A 18 -9.01 -4.77 18.70
CA GLU A 18 -9.00 -3.77 17.60
C GLU A 18 -7.58 -3.52 17.06
N TYR A 19 -6.60 -3.34 17.96
CA TYR A 19 -5.20 -3.14 17.57
C TYR A 19 -4.63 -4.35 16.83
N VAL A 20 -4.86 -5.56 17.35
CA VAL A 20 -4.36 -6.80 16.72
C VAL A 20 -5.03 -7.02 15.37
N SER A 21 -6.34 -6.80 15.25
CA SER A 21 -7.07 -6.89 13.98
C SER A 21 -6.51 -5.91 12.95
N PHE A 22 -6.28 -4.65 13.36
CA PHE A 22 -5.63 -3.64 12.52
C PHE A 22 -4.24 -4.08 12.06
N VAL A 23 -3.39 -4.60 12.95
CA VAL A 23 -2.04 -5.06 12.58
C VAL A 23 -2.10 -6.25 11.63
N ILE A 24 -3.01 -7.20 11.81
CA ILE A 24 -3.19 -8.34 10.90
C ILE A 24 -3.61 -7.84 9.51
N GLN A 25 -4.61 -6.95 9.44
CA GLN A 25 -5.07 -6.33 8.19
C GLN A 25 -3.96 -5.51 7.53
N PHE A 26 -3.16 -4.81 8.33
CA PHE A 26 -1.98 -4.08 7.88
C PHE A 26 -0.97 -5.00 7.22
N MET A 27 -0.59 -6.10 7.89
CA MET A 27 0.34 -7.09 7.35
C MET A 27 -0.19 -7.71 6.05
N LEU A 28 -1.48 -8.03 5.99
CA LEU A 28 -2.12 -8.56 4.78
C LEU A 28 -2.10 -7.54 3.64
N GLY A 29 -2.53 -6.30 3.88
CA GLY A 29 -2.53 -5.25 2.86
C GLY A 29 -1.13 -4.88 2.40
N MET A 30 -0.14 -4.87 3.29
CA MET A 30 1.27 -4.74 2.94
C MET A 30 1.75 -5.88 2.06
N GLY A 31 1.44 -7.14 2.43
CA GLY A 31 1.81 -8.30 1.63
C GLY A 31 1.23 -8.28 0.21
N LEU A 32 -0.04 -7.87 0.06
CA LEU A 32 -0.66 -7.65 -1.24
C LEU A 32 -0.05 -6.44 -1.97
N GLY A 33 0.22 -5.36 -1.26
CA GLY A 33 0.89 -4.16 -1.77
C GLY A 33 2.27 -4.47 -2.35
N PHE A 34 3.02 -5.40 -1.76
CA PHE A 34 4.31 -5.89 -2.25
C PHE A 34 4.22 -6.64 -3.59
N GLN A 35 3.04 -7.08 -4.03
CA GLN A 35 2.89 -7.68 -5.36
C GLN A 35 2.95 -6.62 -6.47
N VAL A 36 2.45 -5.41 -6.20
CA VAL A 36 2.44 -4.27 -7.13
C VAL A 36 3.85 -3.90 -7.64
N PRO A 37 4.89 -3.69 -6.79
CA PRO A 37 6.25 -3.42 -7.25
C PRO A 37 6.80 -4.53 -8.13
N VAL A 38 6.61 -5.79 -7.73
CA VAL A 38 7.12 -6.95 -8.46
C VAL A 38 6.50 -7.01 -9.86
N ILE A 39 5.16 -6.92 -9.94
CA ILE A 39 4.43 -6.96 -11.21
C ILE A 39 4.87 -5.82 -12.13
N LEU A 40 4.91 -4.59 -11.61
CA LEU A 40 5.28 -3.42 -12.40
C LEU A 40 6.73 -3.49 -12.92
N ILE A 41 7.69 -3.96 -12.12
CA ILE A 41 9.07 -4.17 -12.57
C ILE A 41 9.11 -5.19 -13.73
N VAL A 42 8.35 -6.28 -13.62
CA VAL A 42 8.24 -7.28 -14.69
C VAL A 42 7.64 -6.66 -15.96
N LEU A 43 6.56 -5.88 -15.86
CA LEU A 43 5.94 -5.24 -17.03
C LEU A 43 6.84 -4.18 -17.68
N VAL A 44 7.62 -3.44 -16.89
CA VAL A 44 8.64 -2.51 -17.39
C VAL A 44 9.75 -3.28 -18.12
N LYS A 45 10.20 -4.43 -17.59
CA LYS A 45 11.18 -5.30 -18.24
C LYS A 45 10.68 -5.85 -19.57
N LEU A 46 9.37 -6.11 -19.68
CA LEU A 46 8.70 -6.53 -20.91
C LEU A 46 8.45 -5.36 -21.90
N ARG A 47 8.85 -4.13 -21.56
CA ARG A 47 8.60 -2.89 -22.34
C ARG A 47 7.11 -2.60 -22.60
N VAL A 48 6.22 -3.16 -21.79
CA VAL A 48 4.76 -2.94 -21.91
C VAL A 48 4.35 -1.64 -21.22
N LEU A 49 5.08 -1.22 -20.19
CA LEU A 49 4.76 -0.05 -19.37
C LEU A 49 5.85 1.02 -19.48
N ASP A 50 5.42 2.25 -19.74
CA ASP A 50 6.26 3.44 -19.84
C ASP A 50 6.08 4.33 -18.59
N TYR A 51 7.13 5.06 -18.20
CA TYR A 51 7.11 5.97 -17.05
C TYR A 51 5.98 7.00 -17.13
N LYS A 52 5.66 7.47 -18.35
CA LYS A 52 4.57 8.44 -18.58
C LYS A 52 3.20 7.90 -18.16
N LEU A 53 2.94 6.61 -18.33
CA LEU A 53 1.68 5.97 -17.92
C LEU A 53 1.59 5.89 -16.39
N LEU A 54 2.68 5.52 -15.73
CA LEU A 54 2.80 5.49 -14.27
C LEU A 54 2.61 6.90 -13.65
N ALA A 55 3.18 7.93 -14.28
CA ALA A 55 3.00 9.31 -13.84
C ALA A 55 1.54 9.79 -13.99
N ARG A 56 0.86 9.38 -15.07
CA ARG A 56 -0.57 9.70 -15.29
C ARG A 56 -1.50 8.93 -14.35
N ALA A 57 -1.09 7.75 -13.89
CA ALA A 57 -1.86 6.91 -12.98
C ALA A 57 -1.84 7.38 -11.51
N ARG A 58 -0.99 8.36 -11.14
CA ARG A 58 -0.85 8.88 -9.76
C ARG A 58 -2.18 9.17 -9.03
N PRO A 59 -3.11 9.97 -9.57
CA PRO A 59 -4.38 10.25 -8.88
C PRO A 59 -5.26 8.99 -8.74
N TYR A 60 -5.21 8.07 -9.69
CA TYR A 60 -5.94 6.80 -9.61
C TYR A 60 -5.41 5.91 -8.50
N VAL A 61 -4.08 5.84 -8.33
CA VAL A 61 -3.48 5.03 -7.27
C VAL A 61 -3.80 5.58 -5.88
N ILE A 62 -3.81 6.90 -5.72
CA ILE A 62 -4.20 7.52 -4.44
C ILE A 62 -5.65 7.14 -4.08
N LEU A 63 -6.57 7.21 -5.05
CA LEU A 63 -7.96 6.81 -4.85
C LEU A 63 -8.11 5.31 -4.56
N ILE A 64 -7.37 4.45 -5.28
CA ILE A 64 -7.38 3.00 -5.06
C ILE A 64 -6.85 2.68 -3.67
N ASN A 65 -5.72 3.27 -3.26
CA ASN A 65 -5.14 3.04 -1.94
C ASN A 65 -6.07 3.50 -0.83
N LEU A 66 -6.70 4.67 -0.98
CA LEU A 66 -7.68 5.18 -0.01
C LEU A 66 -8.89 4.24 0.11
N THR A 67 -9.39 3.74 -1.03
CA THR A 67 -10.51 2.78 -1.08
C THR A 67 -10.13 1.43 -0.48
N LEU A 68 -8.93 0.93 -0.79
CA LEU A 68 -8.41 -0.33 -0.26
C LEU A 68 -8.25 -0.24 1.27
N SER A 69 -7.72 0.88 1.77
CA SER A 69 -7.64 1.14 3.20
C SER A 69 -9.03 1.25 3.85
N ALA A 70 -10.02 1.87 3.20
CA ALA A 70 -11.39 1.92 3.74
C ALA A 70 -12.04 0.54 3.88
N ILE A 71 -11.68 -0.41 3.01
CA ILE A 71 -12.18 -1.79 3.05
C ILE A 71 -11.43 -2.59 4.11
N LEU A 72 -10.11 -2.41 4.20
CA LEU A 72 -9.24 -3.20 5.06
C LEU A 72 -9.23 -2.71 6.50
N THR A 73 -9.37 -1.41 6.75
CA THR A 73 -9.38 -0.86 8.11
C THR A 73 -10.77 -0.33 8.44
N PRO A 74 -11.17 -0.29 9.73
CA PRO A 74 -12.40 0.39 10.13
C PRO A 74 -12.43 1.83 9.59
N PRO A 75 -13.62 2.44 9.40
CA PRO A 75 -13.79 3.76 8.78
C PRO A 75 -13.38 4.90 9.74
N ASP A 76 -12.16 4.85 10.24
CA ASP A 76 -11.51 5.90 11.00
C ASP A 76 -10.45 6.59 10.13
N LEU A 77 -10.48 7.92 10.09
CA LEU A 77 -9.60 8.71 9.22
C LEU A 77 -8.11 8.51 9.56
N VAL A 78 -7.77 8.37 10.84
CA VAL A 78 -6.37 8.26 11.28
C VAL A 78 -5.82 6.89 10.89
N SER A 79 -6.54 5.82 11.24
CA SER A 79 -6.15 4.45 10.88
C SER A 79 -6.10 4.24 9.36
N GLN A 80 -7.04 4.82 8.62
CA GLN A 80 -7.08 4.73 7.16
C GLN A 80 -5.87 5.41 6.51
N ILE A 81 -5.49 6.62 6.96
CA ILE A 81 -4.31 7.33 6.45
C ILE A 81 -3.02 6.57 6.84
N MET A 82 -2.94 6.04 8.07
CA MET A 82 -1.82 5.21 8.52
C MET A 82 -1.61 3.98 7.64
N MET A 83 -2.69 3.37 7.12
CA MET A 83 -2.63 2.24 6.19
C MET A 83 -2.34 2.68 4.74
N ALA A 84 -2.91 3.80 4.30
CA ALA A 84 -2.75 4.29 2.93
C ALA A 84 -1.32 4.79 2.65
N ILE A 85 -0.65 5.41 3.63
CA ILE A 85 0.74 5.89 3.51
C ILE A 85 1.71 4.78 3.06
N PRO A 86 1.80 3.62 3.74
CA PRO A 86 2.73 2.57 3.34
C PRO A 86 2.37 1.92 2.00
N LEU A 87 1.08 1.80 1.66
CA LEU A 87 0.66 1.36 0.31
C LEU A 87 1.10 2.36 -0.76
N GLN A 88 0.95 3.65 -0.51
CA GLN A 88 1.41 4.71 -1.40
C GLN A 88 2.93 4.71 -1.54
N LEU A 89 3.66 4.46 -0.45
CA LEU A 89 5.11 4.36 -0.44
C LEU A 89 5.59 3.21 -1.35
N MET A 90 4.93 2.05 -1.29
CA MET A 90 5.24 0.92 -2.18
C MET A 90 5.07 1.29 -3.66
N TYR A 91 3.98 2.01 -3.99
CA TYR A 91 3.78 2.50 -5.35
C TYR A 91 4.86 3.50 -5.77
N GLU A 92 5.19 4.48 -4.92
CA GLU A 92 6.19 5.50 -5.25
C GLU A 92 7.59 4.88 -5.45
N LEU A 93 7.97 3.91 -4.61
CA LEU A 93 9.19 3.12 -4.78
C LEU A 93 9.23 2.42 -6.14
N THR A 94 8.09 1.89 -6.57
CA THR A 94 7.97 1.23 -7.88
C THR A 94 8.15 2.21 -9.04
N VAL A 95 7.49 3.38 -8.97
CA VAL A 95 7.62 4.43 -9.99
C VAL A 95 9.06 4.93 -10.07
N LEU A 96 9.72 5.07 -8.92
CA LEU A 96 11.12 5.47 -8.83
C LEU A 96 12.05 4.41 -9.46
N LEU A 97 11.83 3.13 -9.16
CA LEU A 97 12.57 2.03 -9.80
C LEU A 97 12.34 2.00 -11.32
N ALA A 98 11.09 2.12 -11.77
CA ALA A 98 10.76 2.18 -13.19
C ALA A 98 11.46 3.34 -13.90
N TRP A 99 11.54 4.51 -13.25
CA TRP A 99 12.29 5.66 -13.77
C TRP A 99 13.78 5.36 -13.92
N PHE A 100 14.41 4.75 -12.92
CA PHE A 100 15.82 4.35 -12.99
C PHE A 100 16.10 3.37 -14.14
N PHE A 101 15.22 2.37 -14.34
CA PHE A 101 15.36 1.40 -15.45
C PHE A 101 15.11 2.03 -16.83
N THR A 102 14.12 2.92 -16.95
CA THR A 102 13.79 3.59 -18.23
C THR A 102 14.94 4.49 -18.71
N ARG A 103 15.68 5.11 -17.78
CA ARG A 103 16.88 5.91 -18.11
C ARG A 103 18.00 5.06 -18.70
N LYS A 104 18.14 3.79 -18.29
CA LYS A 104 19.09 2.83 -18.87
C LYS A 104 18.61 2.26 -20.21
N SER A 105 17.30 2.10 -20.41
CA SER A 105 16.75 1.53 -21.65
C SER A 105 16.87 2.46 -22.88
N LYS A 106 17.09 3.77 -22.70
CA LYS A 106 17.45 4.64 -23.83
C LYS A 106 18.84 4.34 -24.42
N PHE A 107 19.68 3.57 -23.72
CA PHE A 107 21.02 3.19 -24.19
C PHE A 107 21.01 2.04 -25.23
N THR A 108 19.89 1.32 -25.40
CA THR A 108 19.75 0.23 -26.40
C THR A 108 18.87 0.63 -27.59
N GLN A 109 18.57 1.92 -27.75
CA GLN A 109 17.89 2.48 -28.94
C GLN A 109 18.81 3.34 -29.81
N GLN A 110 20.12 3.42 -29.49
CA GLN A 110 21.13 4.08 -30.33
C GLN A 110 22.06 3.10 -31.07
N ILE A 111 21.78 1.79 -31.05
CA ILE A 111 22.58 0.78 -31.79
C ILE A 111 21.68 -0.15 -32.63
N GLN A 112 20.56 0.37 -33.15
CA GLN A 112 19.85 -0.25 -34.28
C GLN A 112 19.42 0.84 -35.25
#